data_AF-A0A0B6ZLY3-F1
#
_entry.id   AF-A0A0B6ZLY3-F1
#
_cell.length_a   1.000
_cell.length_b   1.000
_cell.length_c   1.000
_cell.angle_alpha   90.00
_cell.angle_beta   90.00
_cell.angle_gamma   90.00
#
_symmetry.space_group_name_H-M   'P 1'
#
loop_
_entity.id
_entity.type
_entity.pdbx_description
1 polymer ?
#
loop_
_entity_poly.entity_id
_entity_poly.type
_entity_poly.pdbx_seq_one_letter_code
_entity_poly.pdbx_strand_id
1 'polypeptide(L)'
;GVMYCQSEQATEEEMYNNETSGPALEEFLGLISQKVRLKGFEGFRAGLDCKTDTTGSHSYYTTYNNNEIMFHVSTMLPCTPNNKQQLLRKRHIGNDIVTIVFQEPGALAFTPQTVRSQFQHVFIIVRVSNPNSENTRYSIA
;
A
#
# COMPACT_ATOMS: atom_id res chain seq x y z
N GLY A 1 -3.39 -3.03 4.72
CA GLY A 1 -2.42 -2.95 3.61
C GLY A 1 -2.75 -1.81 2.66
N VAL A 2 -1.82 -1.48 1.78
CA VAL A 2 -1.98 -0.49 0.71
C VAL A 2 -1.46 -1.08 -0.60
N MET A 3 -2.35 -1.20 -1.58
CA MET A 3 -2.05 -1.61 -2.95
C MET A 3 -2.08 -0.38 -3.86
N TYR A 4 -1.09 -0.28 -4.74
CA TYR A 4 -0.96 0.81 -5.71
C TYR A 4 -1.36 0.33 -7.10
N CYS A 5 -2.38 0.98 -7.69
CA CYS A 5 -2.97 0.66 -8.99
C CYS A 5 -2.68 1.81 -9.95
N GLN A 6 -1.74 1.59 -10.87
CA GLN A 6 -1.33 2.56 -11.88
C GLN A 6 -2.28 2.57 -13.08
N SER A 7 -2.07 3.50 -14.01
CA SER A 7 -2.78 3.53 -15.28
C SER A 7 -2.75 2.16 -15.98
N GLU A 8 -3.87 1.77 -16.58
CA GLU A 8 -4.06 0.49 -17.29
C GLU A 8 -3.99 -0.78 -16.43
N GLN A 9 -3.80 -0.68 -15.10
CA GLN A 9 -3.81 -1.85 -14.21
C GLN A 9 -5.21 -2.11 -13.63
N ALA A 10 -5.54 -3.38 -13.43
CA ALA A 10 -6.77 -3.82 -12.74
C ALA A 10 -6.52 -4.93 -11.71
N THR A 11 -5.44 -5.69 -11.87
CA THR A 11 -5.31 -6.99 -11.22
C THR A 11 -4.42 -6.93 -9.98
N GLU A 12 -4.66 -7.86 -9.05
CA GLU A 12 -3.81 -8.08 -7.87
C GLU A 12 -2.34 -8.28 -8.26
N GLU A 13 -2.09 -9.10 -9.29
CA GLU A 13 -0.73 -9.42 -9.76
C GLU A 13 0.00 -8.17 -10.25
N GLU A 14 -0.62 -7.35 -11.11
CA GLU A 14 -0.02 -6.10 -11.61
C GLU A 14 0.38 -5.18 -10.46
N MET A 15 -0.55 -4.94 -9.52
CA MET A 15 -0.31 -4.03 -8.39
C MET A 15 0.79 -4.53 -7.44
N TYR A 16 0.89 -5.84 -7.23
CA TYR A 16 1.98 -6.41 -6.42
C TYR A 16 3.34 -6.31 -7.08
N ASN A 17 3.41 -6.22 -8.41
CA ASN A 17 4.67 -6.13 -9.15
C ASN A 17 5.17 -4.68 -9.33
N ASN A 18 4.40 -3.67 -8.89
CA ASN A 18 4.85 -2.28 -8.91
C ASN A 18 6.05 -2.05 -7.98
N GLU A 19 7.21 -1.68 -8.54
CA GLU A 19 8.44 -1.52 -7.76
C GLU A 19 8.54 -0.16 -7.07
N THR A 20 7.94 0.89 -7.66
CA THR A 20 8.08 2.25 -7.19
C THR A 20 6.72 2.89 -6.93
N SER A 21 6.68 3.77 -5.93
CA SER A 21 5.55 4.65 -5.66
C SER A 21 5.55 5.81 -6.66
N GLY A 22 4.37 6.25 -7.11
CA GLY A 22 4.21 7.53 -7.79
C GLY A 22 4.01 8.70 -6.79
N PRO A 23 4.26 9.95 -7.22
CA PRO A 23 4.03 11.14 -6.38
C PRO A 23 2.60 11.29 -5.87
N ALA A 24 1.60 10.80 -6.61
CA ALA A 24 0.20 10.83 -6.21
C ALA A 24 -0.06 9.94 -4.98
N LEU A 25 0.54 8.75 -4.94
CA LEU A 25 0.44 7.84 -3.81
C LEU A 25 1.20 8.42 -2.60
N GLU A 26 2.40 8.97 -2.81
CA GLU A 26 3.18 9.56 -1.71
C GLU A 26 2.48 10.77 -1.08
N GLU A 27 1.86 11.64 -1.89
CA GLU A 27 1.02 12.75 -1.39
C GLU A 27 -0.14 12.24 -0.53
N PHE A 28 -0.87 11.24 -1.02
CA PHE A 28 -1.98 10.64 -0.27
C PHE A 28 -1.53 9.99 1.04
N LEU A 29 -0.43 9.22 1.01
CA LEU A 29 0.10 8.59 2.22
C LEU A 29 0.60 9.63 3.23
N GLY A 30 1.22 10.72 2.75
CA GLY A 30 1.62 11.86 3.58
C GLY A 30 0.44 12.61 4.22
N LEU A 31 -0.75 12.58 3.59
CA LEU A 31 -1.97 13.16 4.17
C LEU A 31 -2.48 12.35 5.37
N ILE A 32 -2.43 11.02 5.29
CA ILE A 32 -3.04 10.14 6.30
C ILE A 32 -2.03 9.62 7.34
N SER A 33 -0.74 9.84 7.14
CA SER A 33 0.32 9.23 7.92
C SER A 33 1.68 9.91 7.72
N GLN A 34 2.69 9.44 8.45
CA GLN A 34 4.08 9.90 8.34
C GLN A 34 4.97 8.77 7.83
N LYS A 35 5.92 9.11 6.95
CA LYS A 35 6.96 8.18 6.48
C LYS A 35 7.98 7.98 7.60
N VAL A 36 8.24 6.72 7.97
CA VAL A 36 9.15 6.36 9.07
C VAL A 36 10.23 5.39 8.58
N ARG A 37 11.44 5.51 9.12
CA ARG A 37 12.51 4.52 8.95
C ARG A 37 12.17 3.29 9.79
N LEU A 38 12.24 2.09 9.20
CA LEU A 38 11.96 0.84 9.92
C LEU A 38 13.11 0.43 10.83
N LYS A 39 14.35 0.57 10.38
CA LYS A 39 15.53 0.27 11.19
C LYS A 39 15.57 1.16 12.45
N GLY A 40 15.47 0.53 13.62
CA GLY A 40 15.41 1.23 14.90
C GLY A 40 14.05 1.84 15.24
N PHE A 41 12.99 1.53 14.51
CA PHE A 41 11.63 1.96 14.86
C PHE A 41 11.16 1.29 16.16
N GLU A 42 10.68 2.09 17.10
CA GLU A 42 10.29 1.62 18.45
C GLU A 42 8.77 1.45 18.62
N GLY A 43 7.96 1.91 17.67
CA GLY A 43 6.49 1.79 17.71
C GLY A 43 5.96 0.44 17.22
N PHE A 44 4.64 0.36 17.04
CA PHE A 44 4.00 -0.84 16.50
C PHE A 44 4.46 -1.16 15.07
N ARG A 45 5.21 -2.25 14.93
CA ARG A 45 5.85 -2.66 13.66
C ARG A 45 5.00 -3.54 12.74
N ALA A 46 3.84 -4.03 13.20
CA ALA A 46 2.95 -4.91 12.44
C ALA A 46 3.62 -6.10 11.69
N GLY A 47 4.73 -6.63 12.22
CA GLY A 47 5.46 -7.73 11.60
C GLY A 47 6.52 -7.33 10.56
N LEU A 48 6.74 -6.03 10.34
CA LEU A 48 7.88 -5.53 9.57
C LEU A 48 9.20 -5.69 10.35
N ASP A 49 10.30 -5.82 9.61
CA ASP A 49 11.65 -5.93 10.12
C ASP A 49 12.24 -4.56 10.46
N CYS A 50 12.54 -4.36 11.75
CA CYS A 50 13.16 -3.14 12.28
C CYS A 50 14.66 -3.29 12.56
N LYS A 51 15.31 -4.38 12.12
CA LYS A 51 16.72 -4.67 12.39
C LYS A 51 17.58 -4.66 11.13
N THR A 52 17.13 -5.34 10.08
CA THR A 52 17.97 -5.69 8.91
C THR A 52 17.41 -5.21 7.57
N ASP A 53 16.36 -4.39 7.57
CA ASP A 53 15.68 -3.85 6.37
C ASP A 53 15.13 -4.93 5.40
N THR A 54 14.92 -6.17 5.88
CA THR A 54 14.47 -7.30 5.03
C THR A 54 13.04 -7.16 4.53
N THR A 55 12.25 -6.27 5.13
CA THR A 55 10.88 -5.91 4.69
C THR A 55 10.83 -4.49 4.15
N GLY A 56 11.95 -3.99 3.63
CA GLY A 56 12.08 -2.61 3.17
C GLY A 56 12.73 -1.71 4.23
N SER A 57 13.09 -0.50 3.81
CA SER A 57 13.79 0.46 4.67
C SER A 57 12.86 1.43 5.39
N HIS A 58 11.70 1.70 4.79
CA HIS A 58 10.73 2.67 5.29
C HIS A 58 9.32 2.12 5.15
N SER A 59 8.42 2.71 5.90
CA SER A 59 6.99 2.51 5.75
C SER A 59 6.25 3.79 6.11
N TYR A 60 4.92 3.73 6.10
CA TYR A 60 4.06 4.78 6.62
C TYR A 60 3.39 4.34 7.91
N TYR A 61 3.31 5.25 8.87
CA TYR A 61 2.83 5.00 10.22
C TYR A 61 2.01 6.18 10.72
N THR A 62 1.00 5.93 11.55
CA THR A 62 0.25 6.99 12.23
C THR A 62 -0.31 6.50 13.57
N THR A 63 -0.78 7.44 14.38
CA THR A 63 -1.56 7.16 15.58
C THR A 63 -2.90 7.84 15.46
N TYR A 64 -3.98 7.09 15.63
CA TYR A 64 -5.35 7.60 15.58
C TYR A 64 -6.18 7.04 16.73
N ASN A 65 -6.79 7.91 17.52
CA ASN A 65 -7.57 7.55 18.72
C ASN A 65 -6.80 6.58 19.65
N ASN A 66 -5.53 6.89 19.93
CA ASN A 66 -4.61 6.05 20.72
C ASN A 66 -4.32 4.66 20.15
N ASN A 67 -4.68 4.39 18.88
CA ASN A 67 -4.30 3.17 18.17
C ASN A 67 -3.16 3.47 17.23
N GLU A 68 -2.14 2.62 17.26
CA GLU A 68 -1.01 2.66 16.34
C GLU A 68 -1.37 1.93 15.05
N ILE A 69 -1.08 2.55 13.90
CA ILE A 69 -1.39 2.00 12.58
C ILE A 69 -0.10 2.01 11.76
N MET A 70 0.34 0.81 11.36
CA MET A 70 1.44 0.61 10.42
C MET A 70 0.87 0.17 9.07
N PHE A 71 1.22 0.88 8.00
CA PHE A 71 0.75 0.57 6.66
C PHE A 71 1.71 -0.37 5.95
N HIS A 72 1.23 -1.54 5.52
CA HIS A 72 1.98 -2.38 4.57
C HIS A 72 1.81 -1.82 3.14
N VAL A 73 2.74 -1.00 2.68
CA VAL A 73 2.68 -0.37 1.34
C VAL A 73 3.37 -1.25 0.31
N SER A 74 2.65 -1.67 -0.73
CA SER A 74 3.16 -2.66 -1.71
C SER A 74 4.49 -2.26 -2.33
N THR A 75 4.65 -0.99 -2.69
CA THR A 75 5.87 -0.45 -3.32
C THR A 75 7.03 -0.23 -2.35
N MET A 76 6.81 -0.29 -1.02
CA MET A 76 7.86 -0.17 -0.01
C MET A 76 8.34 -1.52 0.54
N LEU A 77 7.61 -2.60 0.24
CA LEU A 77 8.05 -3.96 0.50
C LEU A 77 8.98 -4.43 -0.64
N PRO A 78 10.00 -5.26 -0.38
CA PRO A 78 10.91 -5.73 -1.43
C PRO A 78 10.18 -6.45 -2.56
N CYS A 79 10.47 -6.07 -3.80
CA CYS A 79 10.04 -6.78 -5.00
C CYS A 79 10.97 -7.97 -5.24
N THR A 80 10.42 -9.10 -5.67
CA THR A 80 11.20 -10.26 -6.13
C THR A 80 11.04 -10.40 -7.65
N PRO A 81 11.99 -9.92 -8.48
CA PRO A 81 11.80 -9.81 -9.93
C PRO A 81 11.42 -11.14 -10.63
N ASN A 82 11.92 -12.26 -10.13
CA ASN A 82 11.68 -13.59 -10.70
C ASN A 82 10.47 -14.31 -10.08
N ASN A 83 9.69 -13.65 -9.22
CA ASN A 83 8.51 -14.23 -8.58
C ASN A 83 7.28 -13.35 -8.81
N LYS A 84 6.57 -13.61 -9.91
CA LYS A 84 5.33 -12.87 -10.27
C LYS A 84 4.27 -12.86 -9.18
N GLN A 85 4.22 -13.90 -8.32
CA GLN A 85 3.27 -13.98 -7.22
C GLN A 85 3.63 -13.04 -6.05
N GLN A 86 4.86 -12.51 -6.02
CA GLN A 86 5.34 -11.57 -5.00
C GLN A 86 5.02 -12.02 -3.58
N LEU A 87 5.27 -13.32 -3.29
CA LEU A 87 4.84 -13.98 -2.05
C LEU A 87 5.28 -13.24 -0.78
N LEU A 88 6.44 -12.57 -0.79
CA LEU A 88 6.91 -11.78 0.34
C LEU A 88 6.02 -10.55 0.59
N ARG A 89 5.59 -9.86 -0.46
CA ARG A 89 4.64 -8.73 -0.34
C ARG A 89 3.26 -9.23 0.09
N LYS A 90 2.80 -10.32 -0.54
CA LYS A 90 1.51 -10.95 -0.23
C LYS A 90 1.45 -11.52 1.19
N ARG A 91 2.58 -11.97 1.76
CA ARG A 91 2.67 -12.40 3.16
C ARG A 91 2.30 -11.30 4.15
N HIS A 92 2.58 -10.04 3.83
CA HIS A 92 2.21 -8.91 4.68
C HIS A 92 0.81 -8.42 4.30
N ILE A 93 0.62 -7.93 3.08
CA ILE A 93 -0.62 -7.27 2.67
C ILE A 93 -1.79 -8.27 2.56
N GLY A 94 -1.53 -9.46 2.04
CA GLY A 94 -2.52 -10.52 1.90
C GLY A 94 -3.04 -11.06 3.23
N ASN A 95 -2.34 -10.80 4.35
CA ASN A 95 -2.79 -11.16 5.70
C ASN A 95 -3.46 -10.00 6.44
N ASP A 96 -3.57 -8.82 5.83
CA ASP A 96 -4.30 -7.71 6.41
C ASP A 96 -5.82 -7.88 6.24
N ILE A 97 -6.60 -7.45 7.22
CA ILE A 97 -8.08 -7.50 7.14
C ILE A 97 -8.63 -6.40 6.23
N VAL A 98 -8.07 -5.20 6.34
CA VAL A 98 -8.47 -4.00 5.59
C VAL A 98 -7.35 -3.60 4.63
N THR A 99 -7.69 -3.38 3.36
CA THR A 99 -6.73 -3.00 2.31
C THR A 99 -7.21 -1.75 1.57
N ILE A 100 -6.38 -0.71 1.54
CA ILE A 100 -6.59 0.45 0.67
C ILE A 100 -6.09 0.08 -0.73
N VAL A 101 -6.91 0.30 -1.75
CA VAL A 101 -6.51 0.21 -3.16
C VAL A 101 -6.48 1.64 -3.69
N PHE A 102 -5.28 2.19 -3.87
CA PHE A 102 -5.09 3.53 -4.41
C PHE A 102 -4.99 3.47 -5.93
N GLN A 103 -5.89 4.16 -6.63
CA GLN A 103 -6.00 4.17 -8.08
C GLN A 103 -5.59 5.54 -8.65
N GLU A 104 -4.60 5.53 -9.54
CA GLU A 104 -4.22 6.70 -10.33
C GLU A 104 -5.18 6.98 -11.50
N PRO A 105 -5.14 8.19 -12.08
CA PRO A 105 -5.85 8.46 -13.32
C PRO A 105 -5.47 7.45 -14.39
N GLY A 106 -6.48 6.86 -15.04
CA GLY A 106 -6.30 5.80 -16.05
C GLY A 106 -6.25 4.38 -15.49
N ALA A 107 -6.25 4.18 -14.17
CA ALA A 107 -6.38 2.85 -13.59
C ALA A 107 -7.76 2.24 -13.95
N LEU A 108 -7.76 0.95 -14.27
CA LEU A 108 -8.99 0.24 -14.62
C LEU A 108 -9.81 -0.10 -13.36
N ALA A 109 -11.06 -0.49 -13.54
CA ALA A 109 -11.94 -0.80 -12.41
C ALA A 109 -11.41 -1.99 -11.58
N PHE A 110 -11.07 -1.75 -10.32
CA PHE A 110 -10.72 -2.80 -9.37
C PHE A 110 -11.96 -3.57 -8.92
N THR A 111 -11.83 -4.90 -8.82
CA THR A 111 -12.83 -5.78 -8.20
C THR A 111 -12.19 -6.63 -7.10
N PRO A 112 -12.78 -6.69 -5.89
CA PRO A 112 -12.26 -7.54 -4.82
C PRO A 112 -12.38 -9.04 -5.15
N GLN A 113 -13.25 -9.42 -6.09
CA GLN A 113 -13.47 -10.82 -6.47
C GLN A 113 -12.23 -11.53 -7.02
N THR A 114 -11.27 -10.76 -7.57
CA THR A 114 -10.03 -11.32 -8.12
C THR A 114 -8.92 -11.46 -7.08
N VAL A 115 -9.12 -10.93 -5.86
CA VAL A 115 -8.12 -11.00 -4.79
C VAL A 115 -8.17 -12.39 -4.14
N ARG A 116 -7.02 -13.05 -4.09
CA ARG A 116 -6.90 -14.40 -3.49
C ARG A 116 -6.30 -14.30 -2.09
N SER A 117 -7.14 -14.09 -1.09
CA SER A 117 -6.77 -14.10 0.33
C SER A 117 -7.91 -14.63 1.20
N GLN A 118 -7.57 -15.32 2.30
CA GLN A 118 -8.51 -15.72 3.34
C GLN A 118 -8.70 -14.65 4.42
N PHE A 119 -7.84 -13.61 4.43
CA PHE A 119 -7.81 -12.59 5.49
C PHE A 119 -8.32 -11.24 5.04
N GLN A 120 -8.16 -10.88 3.76
CA GLN A 120 -8.62 -9.59 3.25
C GLN A 120 -10.15 -9.61 3.07
N HIS A 121 -10.85 -8.86 3.91
CA HIS A 121 -12.32 -8.79 3.91
C HIS A 121 -12.85 -7.41 3.51
N VAL A 122 -12.09 -6.34 3.75
CA VAL A 122 -12.51 -4.97 3.48
C VAL A 122 -11.52 -4.32 2.53
N PHE A 123 -12.05 -3.75 1.45
CA PHE A 123 -11.29 -2.95 0.50
C PHE A 123 -11.83 -1.52 0.50
N ILE A 124 -10.94 -0.54 0.64
CA ILE A 124 -11.27 0.88 0.52
C ILE A 124 -10.63 1.36 -0.78
N ILE A 125 -11.45 1.70 -1.77
CA ILE A 125 -10.93 2.12 -3.07
C ILE A 125 -10.81 3.64 -3.06
N VAL A 126 -9.58 4.15 -3.15
CA VAL A 126 -9.29 5.58 -3.20
C VAL A 126 -8.87 5.93 -4.63
N ARG A 127 -9.63 6.79 -5.30
CA ARG A 127 -9.30 7.28 -6.65
C ARG A 127 -8.93 8.74 -6.61
N VAL A 128 -7.77 9.08 -7.16
CA VAL A 128 -7.29 10.46 -7.19
C VAL A 128 -7.64 11.15 -8.51
N SER A 129 -8.02 12.43 -8.40
CA SER A 129 -8.28 13.35 -9.51
C SER A 129 -7.34 14.55 -9.37
N ASN A 130 -6.69 14.96 -10.45
CA ASN A 130 -5.71 16.06 -10.48
C ASN A 130 -4.62 15.94 -9.38
N PRO A 131 -3.93 14.78 -9.25
CA PRO A 131 -2.93 14.57 -8.19
C PRO A 131 -1.82 15.63 -8.22
N ASN A 132 -1.22 15.88 -7.06
CA ASN A 132 -0.09 16.80 -6.91
C ASN A 132 -0.39 18.23 -7.41
N SER A 133 -1.63 18.69 -7.25
CA SER A 133 -2.07 20.05 -7.59
C SER A 133 -2.90 20.68 -6.46
N GLU A 134 -3.15 21.98 -6.52
CA GLU A 134 -4.04 22.67 -5.57
C GLU A 134 -5.50 22.15 -5.63
N ASN A 135 -5.86 21.44 -6.71
CA ASN A 135 -7.18 20.89 -6.94
C ASN A 135 -7.22 19.35 -6.81
N THR A 136 -6.27 18.75 -6.09
CA THR A 136 -6.27 17.30 -5.80
C THR A 136 -7.58 16.92 -5.10
N ARG A 137 -8.28 15.91 -5.63
CA ARG A 137 -9.53 15.36 -5.06
C ARG A 137 -9.46 13.85 -4.98
N TYR A 138 -9.97 13.29 -3.90
CA TYR A 138 -10.10 11.85 -3.72
C TYR A 138 -11.57 11.45 -3.69
N SER A 139 -11.92 10.42 -4.45
CA SER A 139 -13.21 9.73 -4.32
C SER A 139 -12.99 8.37 -3.69
N ILE A 140 -13.92 7.95 -2.84
CA ILE A 140 -13.82 6.74 -2.01
C ILE A 140 -15.03 5.85 -2.29
N ALA A 141 -14.80 4.55 -2.44
CA ALA A 141 -15.83 3.52 -2.58
C ALA A 141 -15.50 2.28 -1.73
#